data_AF-A0A524E001-F1
#
_entry.id   AF-A0A524E001-F1
#
_cell.length_a   1.000
_cell.length_b   1.000
_cell.length_c   1.000
_cell.angle_alpha   90.00
_cell.angle_beta   90.00
_cell.angle_gamma   90.00
#
_symmetry.space_group_name_H-M   'P 1'
#
loop_
_entity.id
_entity.type
_entity.pdbx_description
1 polymer ?
#
loop_
_entity_poly.entity_id
_entity_poly.type
_entity_poly.pdbx_seq_one_letter_code
_entity_poly.pdbx_strand_id
1 'polypeptide(L)' 'MLKTSKLKKFIDFDKNRNIVYDNLWLDDHKITIKISLSEENLSKDMPKIEEFNLSKYSFLLSYE' A
#
# COMPACT_ATOMS: atom_id res chain seq x y z
N MET A 1 23.67 12.14 8.77
CA MET A 1 23.67 11.18 7.65
C MET A 1 22.23 10.86 7.34
N LEU A 2 21.69 11.30 6.19
CA LEU A 2 20.34 10.94 5.77
C LEU A 2 20.37 9.45 5.40
N LYS A 3 19.63 8.61 6.14
CA LYS A 3 19.42 7.21 5.76
C LYS A 3 18.69 7.21 4.43
N THR A 4 19.22 6.50 3.44
CA THR A 4 18.47 6.20 2.22
C THR A 4 17.34 5.26 2.60
N SER A 5 16.12 5.80 2.72
CA SER A 5 14.93 5.03 3.07
C SER A 5 14.65 4.01 1.96
N LYS A 6 14.72 2.72 2.27
CA LYS A 6 14.33 1.67 1.33
C LYS A 6 12.82 1.69 1.16
N LEU A 7 12.36 2.18 0.01
CA LEU A 7 10.98 2.06 -0.42
C LEU A 7 10.74 0.60 -0.80
N LYS A 8 9.74 -0.05 -0.21
CA LYS A 8 9.30 -1.41 -0.61
C LYS A 8 7.95 -1.29 -1.30
N LYS A 9 7.67 -2.22 -2.20
CA LYS A 9 6.37 -2.29 -2.87
C LYS A 9 5.69 -3.61 -2.60
N PHE A 10 4.37 -3.58 -2.48
CA PHE A 10 3.57 -4.79 -2.34
C PHE A 10 2.15 -4.61 -2.85
N ILE A 11 1.57 -5.70 -3.33
CA ILE A 11 0.16 -5.78 -3.66
C ILE A 11 -0.61 -6.31 -2.45
N ASP A 12 -1.74 -5.69 -2.14
CA ASP A 12 -2.71 -6.23 -1.18
C ASP A 12 -4.12 -6.26 -1.75
N PHE A 13 -4.97 -7.11 -1.16
CA PHE A 13 -6.37 -7.24 -1.52
C PHE A 13 -7.27 -6.97 -0.31
N ASP A 14 -8.12 -5.95 -0.43
CA ASP A 14 -9.18 -5.66 0.53
C ASP A 14 -10.45 -6.43 0.14
N LYS A 15 -10.67 -7.57 0.80
CA LYS A 15 -11.84 -8.43 0.57
C LYS A 15 -13.18 -7.75 0.87
N ASN A 16 -13.20 -6.74 1.76
CA ASN A 16 -14.46 -6.10 2.17
C ASN A 16 -14.91 -5.11 1.10
N ARG A 17 -13.95 -4.44 0.46
CA ARG A 17 -14.21 -3.48 -0.62
C ARG A 17 -14.08 -4.09 -2.02
N ASN A 18 -13.53 -5.30 -2.11
CA ASN A 18 -13.17 -5.97 -3.35
C ASN A 18 -12.23 -5.12 -4.22
N ILE A 19 -11.19 -4.54 -3.60
CA ILE A 19 -10.21 -3.66 -4.27
C ILE A 19 -8.81 -4.24 -4.10
N VAL A 20 -8.04 -4.21 -5.19
CA VAL A 20 -6.61 -4.50 -5.19
C VAL A 20 -5.84 -3.19 -5.08
N TYR A 21 -4.89 -3.13 -4.16
CA TYR A 21 -4.03 -1.97 -3.95
C TYR A 21 -2.58 -2.28 -4.34
N ASP A 22 -1.95 -1.33 -5.03
CA ASP A 22 -0.49 -1.24 -5.12
C ASP A 22 0.01 -0.29 -4.05
N ASN A 23 0.91 -0.79 -3.21
CA ASN A 23 1.31 -0.12 -1.98
C ASN A 23 2.79 0.25 -2.01
N LEU A 24 3.09 1.45 -1.54
CA LEU A 24 4.44 1.93 -1.28
C LEU A 24 4.67 1.98 0.23
N TRP A 25 5.69 1.28 0.71
CA TRP A 25 6.05 1.18 2.12
C TRP A 25 7.31 1.97 2.45
N LEU A 26 7.19 2.86 3.42
CA LEU A 26 8.28 3.65 3.98
C LEU A 26 8.69 3.05 5.33
N ASP A 27 9.71 2.19 5.31
CA ASP A 27 10.16 1.39 6.46
C ASP A 27 10.52 2.26 7.67
N ASP A 28 11.18 3.40 7.45
CA ASP A 28 11.66 4.30 8.51
C ASP A 28 10.50 4.99 9.27
N HIS A 29 9.34 5.13 8.64
CA HIS A 29 8.19 5.87 9.20
C HIS A 29 7.03 4.97 9.56
N LYS A 30 7.13 3.69 9.22
CA LYS A 30 6.03 2.73 9.32
C LYS A 30 4.75 3.18 8.58
N ILE A 31 4.90 3.86 7.45
CA ILE A 31 3.78 4.39 6.65
C ILE A 31 3.65 3.66 5.31
N THR A 32 2.42 3.34 4.94
CA THR A 32 2.04 2.83 3.61
C THR A 32 1.23 3.88 2.85
N ILE A 33 1.58 4.10 1.59
CA ILE A 33 0.75 4.82 0.61
C ILE A 33 0.04 3.76 -0.24
N LYS A 34 -1.29 3.75 -0.21
CA LYS A 34 -2.13 2.82 -0.98
C LYS A 34 -2.64 3.48 -2.24
N ILE A 35 -2.45 2.82 -3.38
CA ILE A 35 -2.91 3.24 -4.69
C ILE A 35 -3.86 2.16 -5.22
N SER A 36 -5.12 2.51 -5.49
CA SER A 36 -6.09 1.54 -6.03
C SER A 36 -5.72 1.17 -7.46
N LEU A 37 -5.79 -0.12 -7.81
CA LEU A 37 -5.56 -0.60 -9.18
C LEU A 37 -6.85 -0.73 -10.00
N SER A 38 -8.02 -0.57 -9.40
CA SER A 38 -9.29 -0.67 -10.12
C SER A 38 -9.56 0.60 -10.94
N GLU A 39 -9.83 0.46 -12.24
CA GLU A 39 -10.04 1.59 -13.17
C GLU A 39 -11.13 2.56 -12.71
N GLU A 40 -12.19 2.05 -12.08
CA GLU A 40 -13.29 2.88 -11.54
C GLU A 40 -12.85 3.81 -10.40
N ASN A 41 -11.78 3.44 -9.68
CA ASN A 41 -11.29 4.18 -8.52
C ASN A 41 -9.99 4.95 -8.79
N LEU A 42 -9.30 4.71 -9.92
CA LEU A 42 -8.05 5.42 -10.25
C LEU A 42 -8.20 6.96 -10.31
N SER A 43 -9.38 7.45 -10.70
CA SER A 43 -9.69 8.88 -10.80
C SER A 43 -10.42 9.45 -9.57
N LYS A 44 -10.98 8.60 -8.71
CA LYS A 44 -11.81 9.00 -7.55
C LYS A 44 -11.11 8.83 -6.21
N ASP A 45 -10.23 7.83 -6.07
CA ASP A 45 -9.51 7.58 -4.84
C ASP A 45 -8.17 8.32 -4.87
N MET A 46 -8.07 9.41 -4.10
CA MET A 46 -6.77 9.95 -3.72
C MET A 46 -5.94 8.86 -3.01
N PRO A 47 -4.61 8.83 -3.19
CA PRO A 47 -3.74 7.91 -2.47
C PRO A 47 -3.97 8.00 -0.96
N LYS A 48 -4.19 6.86 -0.31
CA LYS A 48 -4.41 6.80 1.14
C LYS A 48 -3.09 6.61 1.85
N ILE A 49 -2.82 7.41 2.87
CA ILE A 49 -1.63 7.29 3.72
C ILE A 49 -2.08 6.66 5.04
N GLU A 50 -1.54 5.49 5.36
CA GLU A 50 -1.93 4.71 6.54
C GLU A 50 -0.70 4.19 7.30
N GLU A 51 -0.81 4.01 8.61
CA GLU A 51 0.16 3.21 9.36
C GLU A 51 -0.01 1.73 8.97
N PHE A 52 1.09 1.09 8.62
CA PHE A 52 1.05 -0.33 8.27
C PHE A 52 0.83 -1.19 9.50
N ASN A 53 -0.10 -2.11 9.33
CA ASN A 53 -0.35 -3.14 10.31
C ASN A 53 -0.60 -4.45 9.57
N LEU A 54 0.30 -5.40 9.74
CA LEU A 54 0.23 -6.72 9.11
C LEU A 54 -1.10 -7.44 9.37
N SER A 55 -1.73 -7.22 10.53
CA SER A 55 -2.99 -7.86 10.91
C SER A 55 -4.19 -7.40 10.07
N LYS A 56 -4.06 -6.29 9.33
CA LYS A 56 -5.15 -5.76 8.49
C LYS A 56 -5.23 -6.45 7.12
N TYR A 57 -4.16 -7.10 6.69
CA TYR A 57 -4.06 -7.65 5.33
C TYR A 57 -4.49 -9.11 5.31
N SER A 58 -5.40 -9.44 4.39
CA SER A 58 -5.80 -10.85 4.16
C SER A 58 -4.85 -11.56 3.18
N PHE A 59 -4.21 -10.81 2.29
CA PHE A 59 -3.22 -11.29 1.33
C PHE A 59 -2.21 -10.15 1.06
N LEU A 60 -0.92 -10.49 0.97
CA LEU A 60 0.14 -9.53 0.71
C LEU A 60 1.23 -10.18 -0.17
N LEU A 61 1.56 -9.55 -1.28
CA LEU A 61 2.60 -10.00 -2.21
C LEU A 61 3.61 -8.88 -2.46
N SER A 62 4.82 -9.03 -1.93
CA SER A 62 5.93 -8.10 -2.21
C SER A 62 6.53 -8.35 -3.58
N TYR A 63 6.98 -7.28 -4.25
CA TYR A 63 7.69 -7.35 -5.53
C TYR A 63 8.85 -6.34 -5.58
N GLU A 64 9.80 -6.57 -6.50
CA GLU A 64 10.96 -5.68 -6.75
C GLU A 64 10.63 -4.54 -7.72
#